data_AF-A0A504TSL3-F1
#
_entry.id   AF-A0A504TSL3-F1
#
_cell.length_a   1.000
_cell.length_b   1.000
_cell.length_c   1.000
_cell.angle_alpha   90.00
_cell.angle_beta   90.00
_cell.angle_gamma   90.00
#
_symmetry.space_group_name_H-M   'P 1'
#
loop_
_entity.id
_entity.type
_entity.pdbx_description
1 polymer ?
#
loop_
_entity_poly.entity_id
_entity_poly.type
_entity_poly.pdbx_seq_one_letter_code
_entity_poly.pdbx_strand_id
1 'polypeptide(L)'
;MTAVFPGLDPAGYTPHALHSSERMWPETNCYVDLWIEVLAAQGLSPEAMLGFTLIQEFEGDQFTFFKVPLEDLESLYDIRVTELAIFDRVETHVEEQIRRGRLCLVEMDSYFMPDTQGVGYRQEHGKTTVGINRLDVAGRSMDYFHNGGFFRVGGQDFQGVFQLDQPEDALPFLPYTEFAKFPERQTSSAHQREIAAALLRRHFARRPLKNPIADFATVFPAQVEAIAERPFGYFHKYAFNTLRQFGANFELLASHLIWLDADAHESAIAEALKISENAKTVQFQLARAIARKKFDPLACALDPAVAAWDRLMDDLGSRLI
;
A
#
# COMPACT_ATOMS: atom_id res chain seq x y z
N MET A 1 11.81 -26.03 -9.18
CA MET A 1 12.15 -24.66 -8.77
C MET A 1 11.58 -24.42 -7.40
N THR A 2 12.39 -23.94 -6.46
CA THR A 2 11.94 -23.64 -5.10
C THR A 2 11.07 -22.39 -5.12
N ALA A 3 10.01 -22.37 -4.33
CA ALA A 3 9.15 -21.21 -4.12
C ALA A 3 8.79 -21.11 -2.64
N VAL A 4 8.49 -19.90 -2.15
CA VAL A 4 8.05 -19.66 -0.77
C VAL A 4 6.66 -20.25 -0.54
N PHE A 5 5.75 -20.00 -1.49
CA PHE A 5 4.38 -20.50 -1.57
C PHE A 5 4.25 -21.40 -2.83
N PRO A 6 4.55 -22.70 -2.73
CA PRO A 6 4.66 -23.58 -3.88
C PRO A 6 3.34 -23.86 -4.61
N GLY A 7 2.21 -23.69 -3.91
CA GLY A 7 0.87 -23.93 -4.45
C GLY A 7 0.28 -22.77 -5.27
N LEU A 8 0.97 -21.64 -5.37
CA LEU A 8 0.48 -20.48 -6.12
C LEU A 8 0.92 -20.51 -7.58
N ASP A 9 -0.01 -20.15 -8.47
CA ASP A 9 0.22 -19.94 -9.90
C ASP A 9 -0.48 -18.64 -10.34
N PRO A 10 0.22 -17.68 -10.97
CA PRO A 10 -0.37 -16.42 -11.43
C PRO A 10 -1.60 -16.60 -12.34
N ALA A 11 -1.65 -17.68 -13.14
CA ALA A 11 -2.75 -17.90 -14.08
C ALA A 11 -4.11 -18.18 -13.42
N GLY A 12 -4.11 -18.66 -12.17
CA GLY A 12 -5.31 -19.00 -11.40
C GLY A 12 -5.43 -18.19 -10.11
N TYR A 13 -4.66 -17.12 -9.95
CA TYR A 13 -4.65 -16.32 -8.74
C TYR A 13 -5.90 -15.44 -8.66
N THR A 14 -6.60 -15.51 -7.54
CA THR A 14 -7.75 -14.64 -7.24
C THR A 14 -7.32 -13.63 -6.18
N PRO A 15 -7.29 -12.32 -6.50
CA PRO A 15 -7.02 -11.27 -5.54
C PRO A 15 -7.94 -11.32 -4.32
N HIS A 16 -7.43 -10.83 -3.19
CA HIS A 16 -8.21 -10.67 -1.99
C HIS A 16 -9.38 -9.69 -2.18
N ALA A 17 -10.45 -9.83 -1.40
CA ALA A 17 -11.64 -8.96 -1.50
C ALA A 17 -11.35 -7.47 -1.24
N LEU A 18 -10.28 -7.18 -0.49
CA LEU A 18 -9.77 -5.81 -0.28
C LEU A 18 -9.20 -5.17 -1.55
N HIS A 19 -9.02 -5.94 -2.63
CA HIS A 19 -8.63 -5.44 -3.96
C HIS A 19 -9.74 -5.63 -5.00
N SER A 20 -10.98 -5.87 -4.56
CA SER A 20 -12.13 -5.94 -5.47
C SER A 20 -12.25 -4.64 -6.28
N SER A 21 -12.52 -4.77 -7.58
CA SER A 21 -12.76 -3.64 -8.48
C SER A 21 -14.00 -2.81 -8.12
N GLU A 22 -14.87 -3.33 -7.24
CA GLU A 22 -16.05 -2.61 -6.73
C GLU A 22 -15.70 -1.60 -5.64
N ARG A 23 -14.49 -1.65 -5.08
CA ARG A 23 -14.02 -0.74 -4.04
C ARG A 23 -13.81 0.68 -4.57
N MET A 24 -13.80 1.65 -3.66
CA MET A 24 -13.48 3.03 -4.01
C MET A 24 -12.05 3.12 -4.52
N TRP A 25 -11.14 2.42 -3.86
CA TRP A 25 -9.72 2.34 -4.16
C TRP A 25 -9.26 0.87 -4.23
N PRO A 26 -9.46 0.18 -5.37
CA PRO A 26 -9.08 -1.23 -5.52
C PRO A 26 -7.58 -1.51 -5.32
N GLU A 27 -6.73 -0.54 -5.65
CA GLU A 27 -5.30 -0.55 -5.35
C GLU A 27 -4.98 0.66 -4.49
N THR A 28 -4.27 0.44 -3.39
CA THR A 28 -3.96 1.47 -2.41
C THR A 28 -2.51 1.92 -2.57
N ASN A 29 -1.56 1.10 -2.13
CA ASN A 29 -0.14 1.26 -2.37
C ASN A 29 0.58 -0.11 -2.40
N CYS A 30 1.74 -0.15 -3.06
CA CYS A 30 2.45 -1.40 -3.33
C CYS A 30 2.88 -2.18 -2.09
N TYR A 31 3.05 -1.54 -0.92
CA TYR A 31 3.50 -2.23 0.28
C TYR A 31 2.35 -2.89 1.05
N VAL A 32 1.28 -2.14 1.29
CA VAL A 32 0.11 -2.65 2.02
C VAL A 32 -0.64 -3.68 1.18
N ASP A 33 -0.82 -3.42 -0.12
CA ASP A 33 -1.52 -4.35 -1.01
C ASP A 33 -0.76 -5.68 -1.13
N LEU A 34 0.58 -5.64 -1.22
CA LEU A 34 1.43 -6.83 -1.19
C LEU A 34 1.20 -7.64 0.10
N TRP A 35 1.20 -6.99 1.27
CA TRP A 35 0.96 -7.70 2.52
C TRP A 35 -0.46 -8.25 2.61
N ILE A 36 -1.46 -7.57 2.04
CA ILE A 36 -2.81 -8.11 1.94
C ILE A 36 -2.81 -9.44 1.20
N GLU A 37 -2.17 -9.50 0.04
CA GLU A 37 -2.11 -10.73 -0.75
C GLU A 37 -1.26 -11.82 -0.10
N VAL A 38 -0.12 -11.48 0.51
CA VAL A 38 0.75 -12.45 1.20
C VAL A 38 0.05 -13.07 2.42
N LEU A 39 -0.72 -12.29 3.17
CA LEU A 39 -1.49 -12.80 4.32
C LEU A 39 -2.69 -13.63 3.85
N ALA A 40 -3.40 -13.18 2.82
CA ALA A 40 -4.52 -13.91 2.23
C ALA A 40 -4.09 -15.26 1.65
N ALA A 41 -2.96 -15.31 0.94
CA ALA A 41 -2.40 -16.55 0.40
C ALA A 41 -2.01 -17.58 1.49
N GLN A 42 -1.82 -17.10 2.72
CA GLN A 42 -1.57 -17.94 3.89
C GLN A 42 -2.86 -18.31 4.65
N GLY A 43 -4.03 -17.80 4.25
CA GLY A 43 -5.29 -18.00 4.97
C GLY A 43 -5.40 -17.19 6.27
N LEU A 44 -4.56 -16.17 6.44
CA LEU A 44 -4.64 -15.21 7.56
C LEU A 44 -5.60 -14.08 7.20
N SER A 45 -6.12 -13.34 8.18
CA SER A 45 -6.99 -12.19 7.94
C SER A 45 -6.18 -10.91 7.74
N PRO A 46 -6.08 -10.35 6.51
CA PRO A 46 -5.34 -9.10 6.29
C PRO A 46 -5.94 -7.90 7.01
N GLU A 47 -7.25 -7.89 7.23
CA GLU A 47 -7.94 -6.79 7.89
C GLU A 47 -7.39 -6.54 9.30
N ALA A 48 -6.87 -7.57 9.97
CA ALA A 48 -6.37 -7.47 11.34
C ALA A 48 -5.20 -6.47 11.48
N MET A 49 -4.37 -6.31 10.44
CA MET A 49 -3.22 -5.40 10.47
C MET A 49 -3.57 -3.94 10.27
N LEU A 50 -4.77 -3.61 9.80
CA LEU A 50 -5.09 -2.28 9.27
C LEU A 50 -5.37 -1.20 10.34
N GLY A 51 -5.18 -1.51 11.63
CA GLY A 51 -5.37 -0.54 12.72
C GLY A 51 -4.40 0.66 12.67
N PHE A 52 -3.22 0.51 12.04
CA PHE A 52 -2.26 1.60 11.86
C PHE A 52 -2.78 2.72 10.95
N THR A 53 -3.83 2.48 10.16
CA THR A 53 -4.40 3.52 9.28
C THR A 53 -4.83 4.79 10.06
N LEU A 54 -5.05 4.70 11.36
CA LEU A 54 -5.32 5.85 12.25
C LEU A 54 -4.15 6.83 12.41
N ILE A 55 -2.91 6.41 12.15
CA ILE A 55 -1.71 7.24 12.41
C ILE A 55 -1.27 8.04 11.18
N GLN A 56 -2.05 8.08 10.10
CA GLN A 56 -1.68 8.81 8.89
C GLN A 56 -1.65 10.33 9.16
N GLU A 57 -0.54 10.97 8.80
CA GLU A 57 -0.30 12.40 8.99
C GLU A 57 -0.18 13.15 7.65
N PHE A 58 -0.28 14.47 7.71
CA PHE A 58 0.03 15.37 6.60
C PHE A 58 1.36 16.09 6.88
N GLU A 59 2.32 15.94 5.98
CA GLU A 59 3.72 16.37 6.13
C GLU A 59 3.97 17.80 5.61
N GLY A 60 2.90 18.53 5.25
CA GLY A 60 2.96 19.88 4.71
C GLY A 60 2.89 19.95 3.17
N ASP A 61 3.32 18.91 2.48
CA ASP A 61 3.23 18.79 1.01
C ASP A 61 2.47 17.54 0.54
N GLN A 62 2.46 16.48 1.34
CA GLN A 62 1.83 15.19 1.06
C GLN A 62 1.36 14.50 2.34
N PHE A 63 0.54 13.46 2.20
CA PHE A 63 0.25 12.56 3.31
C PHE A 63 1.36 11.53 3.46
N THR A 64 1.59 11.06 4.68
CA THR A 64 2.51 9.94 4.93
C THR A 64 2.13 8.73 4.09
N PHE A 65 3.12 8.11 3.45
CA PHE A 65 2.96 6.84 2.76
C PHE A 65 2.70 5.75 3.78
N PHE A 66 1.44 5.30 3.88
CA PHE A 66 1.02 4.40 4.95
C PHE A 66 1.56 2.98 4.71
N LYS A 67 2.33 2.47 5.68
CA LYS A 67 2.87 1.10 5.68
C LYS A 67 2.48 0.44 6.99
N VAL A 68 2.17 -0.86 6.93
CA VAL A 68 2.01 -1.66 8.15
C VAL A 68 3.31 -1.62 8.97
N PRO A 69 3.27 -1.25 10.26
CA PRO A 69 4.44 -1.35 11.13
C PRO A 69 4.94 -2.79 11.23
N LEU A 70 6.25 -2.99 11.23
CA LEU A 70 6.83 -4.35 11.27
C LEU A 70 6.50 -5.06 12.59
N GLU A 71 6.40 -4.31 13.68
CA GLU A 71 6.02 -4.81 15.00
C GLU A 71 4.56 -5.30 15.05
N ASP A 72 3.70 -4.73 14.20
CA ASP A 72 2.31 -5.18 14.09
C ASP A 72 2.25 -6.53 13.36
N LEU A 73 3.02 -6.69 12.27
CA LEU A 73 3.14 -7.97 11.57
C LEU A 73 3.68 -9.07 12.50
N GLU A 74 4.68 -8.75 13.32
CA GLU A 74 5.22 -9.67 14.32
C GLU A 74 4.18 -10.00 15.39
N SER A 75 3.48 -9.01 15.94
CA SER A 75 2.49 -9.24 17.01
C SER A 75 1.27 -10.03 16.53
N LEU A 76 0.77 -9.75 15.32
CA LEU A 76 -0.45 -10.36 14.76
C LEU A 76 -0.21 -11.75 14.20
N TYR A 77 0.92 -11.94 13.53
CA TYR A 77 1.17 -13.11 12.67
C TYR A 77 2.49 -13.82 12.96
N ASP A 78 3.30 -13.36 13.91
CA ASP A 78 4.68 -13.84 14.17
C ASP A 78 5.57 -13.77 12.90
N ILE A 79 5.27 -12.82 12.02
CA ILE A 79 6.04 -12.55 10.80
C ILE A 79 7.10 -11.51 11.14
N ARG A 80 8.37 -11.92 11.06
CA ARG A 80 9.50 -11.03 11.32
C ARG A 80 10.10 -10.55 10.02
N VAL A 81 10.04 -9.25 9.80
CA VAL A 81 10.63 -8.57 8.65
C VAL A 81 11.92 -7.89 9.09
N THR A 82 12.96 -7.98 8.27
CA THR A 82 14.25 -7.32 8.52
C THR A 82 14.82 -6.88 7.18
N GLU A 83 15.64 -5.84 7.18
CA GLU A 83 16.43 -5.47 6.00
C GLU A 83 17.41 -6.60 5.62
N LEU A 84 17.42 -6.96 4.34
CA LEU A 84 18.40 -7.86 3.74
C LEU A 84 19.50 -7.01 3.11
N ALA A 85 20.67 -6.96 3.74
CA ALA A 85 21.82 -6.29 3.15
C ALA A 85 22.22 -6.97 1.83
N ILE A 86 22.11 -6.21 0.74
CA ILE A 86 22.60 -6.60 -0.58
C ILE A 86 24.03 -6.10 -0.72
N PHE A 87 24.97 -6.99 -1.02
CA PHE A 87 26.37 -6.64 -1.29
C PHE A 87 26.89 -7.22 -2.62
N ASP A 88 26.11 -8.09 -3.25
CA ASP A 88 26.39 -8.74 -4.53
C ASP A 88 25.10 -8.76 -5.37
N ARG A 89 24.96 -9.71 -6.30
CA ARG A 89 23.78 -9.90 -7.15
C ARG A 89 22.51 -10.13 -6.35
N VAL A 90 21.49 -9.30 -6.61
CA VAL A 90 20.19 -9.34 -5.93
C VAL A 90 19.54 -10.71 -6.08
N GLU A 91 19.51 -11.26 -7.28
CA GLU A 91 18.90 -12.56 -7.58
C GLU A 91 19.55 -13.70 -6.79
N THR A 92 20.87 -13.66 -6.56
CA THR A 92 21.57 -14.69 -5.77
C THR A 92 21.18 -14.62 -4.30
N HIS A 93 21.06 -13.42 -3.73
CA HIS A 93 20.56 -13.23 -2.37
C HIS A 93 19.10 -13.67 -2.21
N VAL A 94 18.26 -13.34 -3.19
CA VAL A 94 16.85 -13.74 -3.23
C VAL A 94 16.71 -15.26 -3.32
N GLU A 95 17.45 -15.94 -4.22
CA GLU A 95 17.43 -17.41 -4.33
C GLU A 95 17.82 -18.11 -3.02
N GLU A 96 18.81 -17.57 -2.29
CA GLU A 96 19.21 -18.10 -0.99
C GLU A 96 18.09 -17.97 0.04
N GLN A 97 17.36 -16.86 0.07
CA GLN A 97 16.24 -16.68 1.00
C GLN A 97 15.02 -17.52 0.61
N ILE A 98 14.70 -17.66 -0.68
CA ILE A 98 13.63 -18.55 -1.14
C ILE A 98 13.92 -20.00 -0.72
N ARG A 99 15.17 -20.47 -0.85
CA ARG A 99 15.60 -21.80 -0.35
C ARG A 99 15.41 -21.98 1.16
N ARG A 100 15.34 -20.89 1.91
CA ARG A 100 15.08 -20.87 3.37
C ARG A 100 13.61 -20.61 3.71
N GLY A 101 12.71 -20.59 2.72
CA GLY A 101 11.29 -20.32 2.92
C GLY A 101 10.98 -18.88 3.32
N ARG A 102 11.80 -17.91 2.90
CA ARG A 102 11.65 -16.49 3.26
C ARG A 102 11.28 -15.69 2.03
N LEU A 103 10.30 -14.80 2.17
CA LEU A 103 9.85 -13.92 1.09
C LEU A 103 10.71 -12.67 1.06
N CYS A 104 11.46 -12.44 -0.02
CA CYS A 104 12.16 -11.17 -0.22
C CYS A 104 11.20 -10.12 -0.76
N LEU A 105 11.16 -8.95 -0.13
CA LEU A 105 10.46 -7.76 -0.60
C LEU A 105 11.53 -6.82 -1.17
N VAL A 106 11.56 -6.67 -2.49
CA VAL A 106 12.62 -5.91 -3.19
C VAL A 106 12.02 -4.67 -3.82
N GLU A 107 12.67 -3.52 -3.64
CA GLU A 107 12.35 -2.31 -4.40
C GLU A 107 12.91 -2.42 -5.83
N MET A 108 12.03 -2.42 -6.83
CA MET A 108 12.35 -2.59 -8.24
C MET A 108 11.74 -1.47 -9.08
N ASP A 109 12.21 -1.39 -10.33
CA ASP A 109 11.74 -0.41 -11.31
C ASP A 109 10.49 -0.91 -12.03
N SER A 110 9.37 -0.22 -11.84
CA SER A 110 8.08 -0.52 -12.46
C SER A 110 8.09 -0.41 -13.98
N TYR A 111 9.08 0.25 -14.57
CA TYR A 111 9.23 0.32 -16.03
C TYR A 111 9.27 -1.08 -16.68
N PHE A 112 9.82 -2.06 -15.97
CA PHE A 112 9.97 -3.44 -16.41
C PHE A 112 8.92 -4.39 -15.81
N MET A 113 7.83 -3.88 -15.22
CA MET A 113 6.80 -4.67 -14.55
C MET A 113 5.50 -4.69 -15.38
N PRO A 114 5.21 -5.77 -16.14
CA PRO A 114 4.07 -5.81 -17.06
C PRO A 114 2.69 -5.66 -16.42
N ASP A 115 2.56 -6.00 -15.15
CA ASP A 115 1.32 -5.85 -14.37
C ASP A 115 0.96 -4.38 -14.11
N THR A 116 1.89 -3.45 -14.29
CA THR A 116 1.63 -2.00 -14.24
C THR A 116 1.16 -1.42 -15.60
N GLN A 117 0.70 -2.28 -16.51
CA GLN A 117 0.11 -1.88 -17.79
C GLN A 117 -1.04 -0.88 -17.55
N GLY A 118 -1.01 0.24 -18.30
CA GLY A 118 -2.00 1.31 -18.15
C GLY A 118 -1.66 2.35 -17.07
N VAL A 119 -0.62 2.10 -16.26
CA VAL A 119 -0.05 3.07 -15.32
C VAL A 119 1.32 3.55 -15.79
N GLY A 120 2.30 2.64 -15.87
CA GLY A 120 3.71 3.03 -16.08
C GLY A 120 4.57 2.04 -16.87
N TYR A 121 4.09 0.81 -17.12
CA TYR A 121 4.86 -0.20 -17.85
C TYR A 121 5.39 0.33 -19.20
N ARG A 122 6.71 0.24 -19.38
CA ARG A 122 7.46 0.75 -20.54
C ARG A 122 7.26 2.24 -20.86
N GLN A 123 6.69 3.02 -19.95
CA GLN A 123 6.37 4.44 -20.14
C GLN A 123 7.16 5.34 -19.19
N GLU A 124 7.31 4.93 -17.92
CA GLU A 124 7.97 5.74 -16.90
C GLU A 124 8.73 4.85 -15.90
N HIS A 125 9.91 5.32 -15.46
CA HIS A 125 10.66 4.72 -14.37
C HIS A 125 10.01 5.08 -13.03
N GLY A 126 9.76 4.07 -12.21
CA GLY A 126 9.05 4.24 -10.94
C GLY A 126 9.53 3.22 -9.92
N LYS A 127 9.63 3.64 -8.67
CA LYS A 127 9.99 2.74 -7.58
C LYS A 127 8.77 1.98 -7.11
N THR A 128 8.86 0.66 -7.01
CA THR A 128 7.82 -0.17 -6.39
C THR A 128 8.40 -1.35 -5.62
N THR A 129 7.67 -1.88 -4.63
CA THR A 129 8.10 -3.06 -3.86
C THR A 129 7.36 -4.30 -4.35
N VAL A 130 8.08 -5.40 -4.59
CA VAL A 130 7.51 -6.70 -4.98
C VAL A 130 7.94 -7.80 -4.01
N GLY A 131 7.05 -8.76 -3.75
CA GLY A 131 7.32 -9.92 -2.90
C GLY A 131 7.65 -11.13 -3.76
N ILE A 132 8.92 -11.52 -3.85
CA ILE A 132 9.39 -12.54 -4.80
C ILE A 132 9.10 -13.95 -4.26
N ASN A 133 8.10 -14.61 -4.83
CA ASN A 133 7.70 -15.96 -4.44
C ASN A 133 8.58 -17.05 -5.06
N ARG A 134 8.86 -16.91 -6.37
CA ARG A 134 9.64 -17.89 -7.16
C ARG A 134 10.59 -17.14 -8.07
N LEU A 135 11.81 -17.63 -8.17
CA LEU A 135 12.85 -17.07 -9.03
C LEU A 135 13.53 -18.19 -9.81
N ASP A 136 13.61 -18.02 -11.13
CA ASP A 136 14.34 -18.90 -12.05
C ASP A 136 15.25 -18.04 -12.92
N VAL A 137 16.50 -17.87 -12.48
CA VAL A 137 17.50 -17.06 -13.17
C VAL A 137 17.88 -17.69 -14.52
N ALA A 138 17.95 -19.02 -14.60
CA ALA A 138 18.33 -19.74 -15.81
C ALA A 138 17.26 -19.61 -16.90
N GLY A 139 15.98 -19.79 -16.55
CA GLY A 139 14.84 -19.58 -17.44
C GLY A 139 14.40 -18.12 -17.56
N ARG A 140 15.05 -17.20 -16.85
CA ARG A 140 14.76 -15.75 -16.83
C ARG A 140 13.30 -15.46 -16.53
N SER A 141 12.79 -16.01 -15.43
CA SER A 141 11.43 -15.78 -14.97
C SER A 141 11.33 -15.60 -13.46
N MET A 142 10.31 -14.85 -13.04
CA MET A 142 10.04 -14.55 -11.64
C MET A 142 8.53 -14.48 -11.40
N ASP A 143 8.06 -15.14 -10.34
CA ASP A 143 6.69 -15.01 -9.84
C ASP A 143 6.71 -14.17 -8.57
N TYR A 144 5.83 -13.18 -8.47
CA TYR A 144 5.89 -12.19 -7.41
C TYR A 144 4.51 -11.63 -7.06
N PHE A 145 4.36 -11.22 -5.79
CA PHE A 145 3.26 -10.38 -5.34
C PHE A 145 3.59 -8.92 -5.62
N HIS A 146 2.63 -8.17 -6.12
CA HIS A 146 2.74 -6.73 -6.33
C HIS A 146 1.35 -6.10 -6.39
N ASN A 147 1.16 -4.94 -5.77
CA ASN A 147 -0.16 -4.32 -5.63
C ASN A 147 -1.21 -5.37 -5.22
N GLY A 148 -2.39 -5.36 -5.84
CA GLY A 148 -3.47 -6.29 -5.54
C GLY A 148 -3.41 -7.64 -6.24
N GLY A 149 -2.24 -8.19 -6.54
CA GLY A 149 -2.16 -9.45 -7.28
C GLY A 149 -0.86 -10.25 -7.18
N PHE A 150 -0.85 -11.34 -7.95
CA PHE A 150 0.26 -12.28 -8.07
C PHE A 150 0.58 -12.50 -9.55
N PHE A 151 1.80 -12.16 -9.96
CA PHE A 151 2.16 -11.97 -11.36
C PHE A 151 3.40 -12.75 -11.73
N ARG A 152 3.64 -12.84 -13.04
CA ARG A 152 4.85 -13.42 -13.64
C ARG A 152 5.50 -12.42 -14.56
N VAL A 153 6.82 -12.29 -14.45
CA VAL A 153 7.65 -11.55 -15.41
C VAL A 153 8.68 -12.50 -16.02
N GLY A 154 9.05 -12.24 -17.27
CA GLY A 154 10.03 -13.05 -17.99
C GLY A 154 10.75 -12.29 -19.10
N GLY A 155 11.75 -12.93 -19.71
CA GLY A 155 12.39 -12.42 -20.93
C GLY A 155 13.16 -11.11 -20.73
N GLN A 156 12.85 -10.09 -21.55
CA GLN A 156 13.53 -8.78 -21.47
C GLN A 156 13.15 -8.00 -20.21
N ASP A 157 11.91 -8.14 -19.73
CA ASP A 157 11.48 -7.49 -18.50
C ASP A 157 12.21 -8.07 -17.29
N PHE A 158 12.43 -9.39 -17.26
CA PHE A 158 13.26 -10.04 -16.24
C PHE A 158 14.70 -9.49 -16.21
N GLN A 159 15.31 -9.30 -17.38
CA GLN A 159 16.64 -8.70 -17.47
C GLN A 159 16.63 -7.25 -16.98
N GLY A 160 15.58 -6.49 -17.30
CA GLY A 160 15.43 -5.12 -16.87
C GLY A 160 15.25 -4.96 -15.35
N VAL A 161 14.38 -5.74 -14.71
CA VAL A 161 14.14 -5.64 -13.25
C VAL A 161 15.39 -5.95 -12.43
N PHE A 162 16.27 -6.84 -12.91
CA PHE A 162 17.55 -7.17 -12.28
C PHE A 162 18.75 -6.43 -12.92
N GLN A 163 18.50 -5.52 -13.86
CA GLN A 163 19.51 -4.75 -14.60
C GLN A 163 20.64 -5.60 -15.19
N LEU A 164 20.30 -6.77 -15.74
CA LEU A 164 21.25 -7.78 -16.24
C LEU A 164 21.95 -7.39 -17.55
N ASP A 165 21.38 -6.45 -18.29
CA ASP A 165 21.87 -6.00 -19.60
C ASP A 165 22.76 -4.75 -19.51
N GLN A 166 23.15 -4.35 -18.29
CA GLN A 166 24.03 -3.20 -18.10
C GLN A 166 25.46 -3.53 -18.56
N PRO A 167 26.22 -2.53 -19.06
CA PRO A 167 27.64 -2.67 -19.35
C PRO A 167 28.44 -3.20 -18.16
N GLU A 168 29.54 -3.91 -18.41
CA GLU A 168 30.38 -4.51 -17.36
C GLU A 168 31.03 -3.47 -16.42
N ASP A 169 31.21 -2.25 -16.90
CA ASP A 169 31.71 -1.09 -16.14
C ASP A 169 30.60 -0.26 -15.47
N ALA A 170 29.33 -0.64 -15.63
CA ALA A 170 28.23 0.04 -14.96
C ALA A 170 28.33 -0.15 -13.44
N LEU A 171 28.13 0.94 -12.70
CA LEU A 171 28.05 0.87 -11.25
C LEU A 171 26.74 0.18 -10.84
N PRO A 172 26.79 -0.89 -10.03
CA PRO A 172 25.58 -1.60 -9.63
C PRO A 172 24.74 -0.72 -8.70
N PHE A 173 23.44 -0.65 -8.99
CA PHE A 173 22.47 -0.09 -8.07
C PHE A 173 21.95 -1.20 -7.16
N LEU A 174 22.23 -1.12 -5.86
CA LEU A 174 21.78 -2.11 -4.88
C LEU A 174 20.41 -1.67 -4.32
N PRO A 175 19.30 -2.34 -4.67
CA PRO A 175 17.98 -1.94 -4.23
C PRO A 175 17.81 -2.19 -2.73
N TYR A 176 17.03 -1.34 -2.08
CA TYR A 176 16.56 -1.62 -0.73
C TYR A 176 15.75 -2.92 -0.74
N THR A 177 16.09 -3.83 0.16
CA THR A 177 15.50 -5.17 0.22
C THR A 177 15.18 -5.53 1.65
N GLU A 178 13.98 -6.04 1.86
CA GLU A 178 13.55 -6.67 3.11
C GLU A 178 13.35 -8.18 2.88
N PHE A 179 13.30 -8.96 3.95
CA PHE A 179 12.93 -10.37 3.88
C PHE A 179 12.08 -10.77 5.08
N ALA A 180 10.96 -11.41 4.77
CA ALA A 180 9.99 -11.88 5.75
C ALA A 180 10.28 -13.33 6.15
N LYS A 181 10.34 -13.57 7.46
CA LYS A 181 10.40 -14.91 8.07
C LYS A 181 9.03 -15.25 8.61
N PHE A 182 8.43 -16.29 8.07
CA PHE A 182 7.13 -16.80 8.52
C PHE A 182 7.31 -17.76 9.71
N PRO A 183 6.32 -17.85 10.61
CA PRO A 183 6.36 -18.82 11.70
C PRO A 183 6.14 -20.24 11.19
N GLU A 184 6.58 -21.24 11.94
CA GLU A 184 6.26 -22.65 11.65
C GLU A 184 4.76 -22.94 11.82
N ARG A 185 4.10 -22.20 12.73
CA ARG A 185 2.67 -22.30 12.99
C ARG A 185 2.04 -20.92 12.94
N GLN A 186 1.01 -20.81 12.11
CA GLN A 186 0.20 -19.60 12.00
C GLN A 186 -0.56 -19.28 13.30
N THR A 187 -0.71 -17.98 13.57
CA THR A 187 -1.56 -17.50 14.67
C THR A 187 -3.02 -17.84 14.43
N SER A 188 -3.79 -18.02 15.51
CA SER A 188 -5.22 -18.28 15.38
C SER A 188 -6.00 -17.00 15.06
N SER A 189 -7.18 -17.12 14.47
CA SER A 189 -8.08 -15.97 14.26
C SER A 189 -8.47 -15.28 15.57
N ALA A 190 -8.55 -16.01 16.68
CA ALA A 190 -8.81 -15.44 18.00
C ALA A 190 -7.65 -14.54 18.47
N HIS A 191 -6.40 -15.01 18.31
CA HIS A 191 -5.20 -14.21 18.59
C HIS A 191 -5.16 -12.95 17.71
N GLN A 192 -5.41 -13.08 16.40
CA GLN A 192 -5.42 -11.95 15.47
C GLN A 192 -6.46 -10.89 15.89
N ARG A 193 -7.66 -11.30 16.31
CA ARG A 193 -8.70 -10.37 16.80
C ARG A 193 -8.29 -9.67 18.10
N GLU A 194 -7.76 -10.40 19.06
CA GLU A 194 -7.30 -9.85 20.34
C GLU A 194 -6.19 -8.79 20.13
N ILE A 195 -5.16 -9.16 19.36
CA ILE A 195 -4.03 -8.26 19.08
C ILE A 195 -4.46 -7.08 18.22
N ALA A 196 -5.31 -7.27 17.21
CA ALA A 196 -5.83 -6.18 16.39
C ALA A 196 -6.58 -5.13 17.24
N ALA A 197 -7.41 -5.56 18.20
CA ALA A 197 -8.11 -4.65 19.10
C ALA A 197 -7.14 -3.91 20.05
N ALA A 198 -6.06 -4.55 20.48
CA ALA A 198 -5.02 -3.90 21.28
C ALA A 198 -4.22 -2.88 20.46
N LEU A 199 -3.86 -3.23 19.22
CA LEU A 199 -3.16 -2.35 18.28
C LEU A 199 -4.01 -1.16 17.89
N LEU A 200 -5.32 -1.34 17.66
CA LEU A 200 -6.24 -0.23 17.38
C LEU A 200 -6.19 0.84 18.48
N ARG A 201 -6.24 0.44 19.77
CA ARG A 201 -6.10 1.37 20.90
C ARG A 201 -4.74 2.05 20.93
N ARG A 202 -3.66 1.29 20.69
CA ARG A 202 -2.28 1.82 20.66
C ARG A 202 -2.11 2.86 19.56
N HIS A 203 -2.60 2.59 18.36
CA HIS A 203 -2.53 3.48 17.21
C HIS A 203 -3.43 4.69 17.40
N PHE A 204 -4.63 4.51 17.97
CA PHE A 204 -5.49 5.62 18.34
C PHE A 204 -4.80 6.58 19.33
N ALA A 205 -4.06 6.07 20.30
CA ALA A 205 -3.29 6.91 21.23
C ALA A 205 -2.11 7.66 20.56
N ARG A 206 -1.68 7.23 19.38
CA ARG A 206 -0.58 7.82 18.58
C ARG A 206 -1.07 8.57 17.34
N ARG A 207 -2.38 8.65 17.14
CA ARG A 207 -2.99 9.35 16.02
C ARG A 207 -2.56 10.83 16.01
N PRO A 208 -2.70 11.53 14.87
CA PRO A 208 -2.43 12.95 14.78
C PRO A 208 -3.23 13.74 15.82
N LEU A 209 -2.58 14.69 16.52
CA LEU A 209 -3.25 15.54 17.52
C LEU A 209 -4.20 16.57 16.89
N LYS A 210 -3.96 16.90 15.62
CA LYS A 210 -4.78 17.80 14.82
C LYS A 210 -5.27 17.04 13.59
N ASN A 211 -6.36 17.52 13.00
CA ASN A 211 -6.94 16.92 11.81
C ASN A 211 -6.01 17.12 10.59
N PRO A 212 -5.37 16.06 10.07
CA PRO A 212 -4.41 16.18 8.97
C PRO A 212 -5.10 16.57 7.65
N ILE A 213 -6.38 16.25 7.49
CA ILE A 213 -7.17 16.66 6.32
C ILE A 213 -7.47 18.15 6.38
N ALA A 214 -7.68 18.71 7.58
CA ALA A 214 -7.84 20.15 7.77
C ALA A 214 -6.55 20.88 7.41
N ASP A 215 -5.40 20.39 7.88
CA ASP A 215 -4.09 20.96 7.55
C ASP A 215 -3.84 20.92 6.03
N PHE A 216 -4.14 19.80 5.37
CA PHE A 216 -4.08 19.70 3.91
C PHE A 216 -5.02 20.69 3.21
N ALA A 217 -6.27 20.82 3.69
CA ALA A 217 -7.26 21.73 3.10
C ALA A 217 -6.78 23.19 3.12
N THR A 218 -5.96 23.59 4.11
CA THR A 218 -5.40 24.96 4.15
C THR A 218 -4.45 25.27 3.00
N VAL A 219 -3.67 24.28 2.55
CA VAL A 219 -2.65 24.44 1.49
C VAL A 219 -3.14 23.99 0.12
N PHE A 220 -4.22 23.21 0.07
CA PHE A 220 -4.76 22.61 -1.15
C PHE A 220 -4.99 23.62 -2.28
N PRO A 221 -5.62 24.81 -2.07
CA PRO A 221 -5.84 25.76 -3.15
C PRO A 221 -4.55 26.22 -3.85
N ALA A 222 -3.54 26.61 -3.06
CA ALA A 222 -2.25 27.08 -3.58
C ALA A 222 -1.49 25.96 -4.29
N GLN A 223 -1.54 24.73 -3.75
CA GLN A 223 -0.92 23.57 -4.41
C GLN A 223 -1.58 23.29 -5.76
N VAL A 224 -2.91 23.33 -5.85
CA VAL A 224 -3.65 23.09 -7.10
C VAL A 224 -3.30 24.10 -8.18
N GLU A 225 -3.20 25.39 -7.84
CA GLU A 225 -2.74 26.42 -8.77
C GLU A 225 -1.33 26.13 -9.29
N ALA A 226 -0.41 25.74 -8.41
CA ALA A 226 0.96 25.39 -8.80
C ALA A 226 1.04 24.15 -9.70
N ILE A 227 0.14 23.17 -9.50
CA ILE A 227 0.08 21.95 -10.32
C ILE A 227 -0.49 22.21 -11.70
N ALA A 228 -1.42 23.15 -11.84
CA ALA A 228 -2.03 23.48 -13.12
C ALA A 228 -1.03 24.03 -14.16
N GLU A 229 0.10 24.56 -13.70
CA GLU A 229 1.21 25.03 -14.54
C GLU A 229 2.21 23.91 -14.91
N ARG A 230 2.02 22.68 -14.40
CA ARG A 230 2.87 21.53 -14.71
C ARG A 230 2.28 20.66 -15.82
N PRO A 231 3.10 19.81 -16.49
CA PRO A 231 2.59 18.82 -17.42
C PRO A 231 1.54 17.92 -16.77
N PHE A 232 0.51 17.52 -17.52
CA PHE A 232 -0.62 16.75 -17.00
C PHE A 232 -0.20 15.46 -16.27
N GLY A 233 0.88 14.79 -16.70
CA GLY A 233 1.40 13.60 -16.01
C GLY A 233 1.76 13.84 -14.54
N TYR A 234 2.09 15.08 -14.16
CA TYR A 234 2.37 15.44 -12.76
C TYR A 234 1.12 15.33 -11.86
N PHE A 235 -0.09 15.48 -12.42
CA PHE A 235 -1.34 15.31 -11.66
C PHE A 235 -1.41 13.93 -11.01
N HIS A 236 -1.02 12.86 -11.70
CA HIS A 236 -1.06 11.51 -11.15
C HIS A 236 -0.13 11.36 -9.95
N LYS A 237 1.07 11.96 -10.00
CA LYS A 237 2.02 11.98 -8.87
C LYS A 237 1.46 12.74 -7.68
N TYR A 238 0.88 13.91 -7.92
CA TYR A 238 0.27 14.70 -6.84
C TYR A 238 -0.94 13.99 -6.22
N ALA A 239 -1.88 13.51 -7.04
CA ALA A 239 -3.06 12.81 -6.57
C ALA A 239 -2.68 11.54 -5.78
N PHE A 240 -1.66 10.81 -6.24
CA PHE A 240 -1.15 9.63 -5.53
C PHE A 240 -0.66 9.96 -4.12
N ASN A 241 0.07 11.07 -3.95
CA ASN A 241 0.67 11.48 -2.67
C ASN A 241 -0.28 12.31 -1.78
N THR A 242 -1.47 12.66 -2.27
CA THR A 242 -2.46 13.46 -1.52
C THR A 242 -3.79 12.72 -1.38
N LEU A 243 -4.73 12.99 -2.30
CA LEU A 243 -6.12 12.52 -2.25
C LEU A 243 -6.21 10.98 -2.24
N ARG A 244 -5.35 10.28 -2.99
CA ARG A 244 -5.33 8.82 -3.00
C ARG A 244 -4.75 8.24 -1.71
N GLN A 245 -3.74 8.87 -1.10
CA GLN A 245 -3.15 8.39 0.16
C GLN A 245 -4.20 8.29 1.26
N PHE A 246 -4.90 9.39 1.56
CA PHE A 246 -5.88 9.35 2.65
C PHE A 246 -7.17 8.66 2.23
N GLY A 247 -7.60 8.81 0.97
CA GLY A 247 -8.80 8.13 0.47
C GLY A 247 -8.71 6.61 0.64
N ALA A 248 -7.63 6.01 0.15
CA ALA A 248 -7.43 4.57 0.26
C ALA A 248 -7.20 4.11 1.72
N ASN A 249 -6.43 4.88 2.50
CA ASN A 249 -6.17 4.60 3.90
C ASN A 249 -7.47 4.52 4.74
N PHE A 250 -8.39 5.47 4.57
CA PHE A 250 -9.66 5.47 5.32
C PHE A 250 -10.66 4.40 4.83
N GLU A 251 -10.59 3.96 3.57
CA GLU A 251 -11.35 2.77 3.12
C GLU A 251 -10.83 1.48 3.78
N LEU A 252 -9.50 1.36 3.95
CA LEU A 252 -8.89 0.26 4.68
C LEU A 252 -9.23 0.31 6.17
N LEU A 253 -9.27 1.49 6.80
CA LEU A 253 -9.75 1.65 8.17
C LEU A 253 -11.19 1.16 8.32
N ALA A 254 -12.10 1.53 7.41
CA ALA A 254 -13.47 1.05 7.44
C ALA A 254 -13.52 -0.49 7.37
N SER A 255 -12.68 -1.09 6.53
CA SER A 255 -12.60 -2.55 6.38
C SER A 255 -12.08 -3.23 7.66
N HIS A 256 -11.09 -2.62 8.33
CA HIS A 256 -10.60 -3.05 9.64
C HIS A 256 -11.71 -3.08 10.70
N LEU A 257 -12.46 -1.97 10.80
CA LEU A 257 -13.52 -1.80 11.80
C LEU A 257 -14.69 -2.75 11.54
N ILE A 258 -15.07 -2.96 10.28
CA ILE A 258 -16.07 -3.96 9.88
C ILE A 258 -15.63 -5.37 10.31
N TRP A 259 -14.37 -5.73 10.05
CA TRP A 259 -13.84 -7.04 10.40
C TRP A 259 -13.76 -7.25 11.91
N LEU A 260 -13.38 -6.21 12.67
CA LEU A 260 -13.34 -6.25 14.13
C LEU A 260 -14.72 -6.45 14.74
N ASP A 261 -15.64 -5.52 14.49
CA ASP A 261 -17.02 -5.55 14.97
C ASP A 261 -17.86 -4.47 14.24
N ALA A 262 -18.62 -4.87 13.23
CA ALA A 262 -19.39 -3.96 12.39
C ALA A 262 -20.47 -3.19 13.17
N ASP A 263 -21.14 -3.85 14.11
CA ASP A 263 -22.22 -3.24 14.89
C ASP A 263 -21.64 -2.25 15.91
N ALA A 264 -20.53 -2.61 16.57
CA ALA A 264 -19.89 -1.74 17.56
C ALA A 264 -19.23 -0.50 16.93
N HIS A 265 -18.91 -0.53 15.64
CA HIS A 265 -18.20 0.55 14.94
C HIS A 265 -19.02 1.20 13.81
N GLU A 266 -20.34 0.97 13.73
CA GLU A 266 -21.20 1.45 12.62
C GLU A 266 -20.96 2.93 12.25
N SER A 267 -20.97 3.84 13.24
CA SER A 267 -20.75 5.27 13.00
C SER A 267 -19.33 5.57 12.52
N ALA A 268 -18.30 4.96 13.12
CA ALA A 268 -16.91 5.15 12.71
C ALA A 268 -16.67 4.63 11.28
N ILE A 269 -17.25 3.49 10.94
CA ILE A 269 -17.21 2.92 9.59
C ILE A 269 -17.81 3.90 8.58
N ALA A 270 -18.99 4.45 8.86
CA ALA A 270 -19.66 5.40 7.99
C ALA A 270 -18.82 6.67 7.75
N GLU A 271 -18.21 7.23 8.80
CA GLU A 271 -17.36 8.42 8.67
C GLU A 271 -16.05 8.13 7.91
N ALA A 272 -15.42 6.97 8.14
CA ALA A 272 -14.24 6.56 7.39
C ALA A 272 -14.54 6.39 5.89
N LEU A 273 -15.67 5.76 5.54
CA LEU A 273 -16.11 5.64 4.15
C LEU A 273 -16.45 7.00 3.53
N LYS A 274 -17.03 7.93 4.30
CA LYS A 274 -17.30 9.29 3.83
C LYS A 274 -16.03 10.07 3.51
N ILE A 275 -14.97 9.91 4.30
CA ILE A 275 -13.65 10.48 4.00
C ILE A 275 -13.12 9.91 2.67
N SER A 276 -13.16 8.59 2.52
CA SER A 276 -12.71 7.91 1.30
C SER A 276 -13.48 8.35 0.04
N GLU A 277 -14.81 8.44 0.13
CA GLU A 277 -15.67 8.86 -0.97
C GLU A 277 -15.43 10.33 -1.35
N ASN A 278 -15.29 11.21 -0.35
CA ASN A 278 -14.97 12.62 -0.58
C ASN A 278 -13.61 12.75 -1.29
N ALA A 279 -12.58 12.03 -0.84
CA ALA A 279 -11.26 12.01 -1.49
C ALA A 279 -11.34 11.64 -2.97
N LYS A 280 -12.11 10.59 -3.31
CA LYS A 280 -12.32 10.13 -4.68
C LYS A 280 -13.04 11.18 -5.51
N THR A 281 -14.09 11.79 -4.94
CA THR A 281 -14.86 12.86 -5.57
C THR A 281 -13.98 14.08 -5.86
N VAL A 282 -13.20 14.52 -4.88
CA VAL A 282 -12.28 15.66 -5.00
C VAL A 282 -11.19 15.37 -6.03
N GLN A 283 -10.68 14.13 -6.13
CA GLN A 283 -9.71 13.75 -7.16
C GLN A 283 -10.27 13.96 -8.57
N PHE A 284 -11.51 13.56 -8.83
CA PHE A 284 -12.16 13.80 -10.12
C PHE A 284 -12.47 15.28 -10.36
N GLN A 285 -12.86 16.03 -9.32
CA GLN A 285 -13.05 17.48 -9.42
C GLN A 285 -11.73 18.17 -9.76
N LEU A 286 -10.63 17.79 -9.11
CA LEU A 286 -9.30 18.32 -9.36
C LEU A 286 -8.84 18.05 -10.79
N ALA A 287 -9.00 16.82 -11.29
CA ALA A 287 -8.68 16.50 -12.68
C ALA A 287 -9.43 17.40 -13.68
N ARG A 288 -10.74 17.63 -13.43
CA ARG A 288 -11.56 18.53 -14.24
C ARG A 288 -11.16 20.00 -14.09
N ALA A 289 -10.80 20.43 -12.88
CA ALA A 289 -10.39 21.79 -12.58
C ALA A 289 -9.09 22.14 -13.29
N ILE A 290 -8.09 21.25 -13.27
CA ILE A 290 -6.83 21.39 -14.01
C ILE A 290 -7.10 21.47 -15.51
N ALA A 291 -7.92 20.57 -16.06
CA ALA A 291 -8.25 20.56 -17.48
C ALA A 291 -8.97 21.86 -17.94
N ARG A 292 -9.76 22.49 -17.05
CA ARG A 292 -10.54 23.70 -17.34
C ARG A 292 -9.88 24.99 -16.88
N LYS A 293 -8.77 24.91 -16.13
CA LYS A 293 -8.15 26.02 -15.40
C LYS A 293 -9.15 26.83 -14.56
N LYS A 294 -10.01 26.12 -13.80
CA LYS A 294 -11.01 26.74 -12.90
C LYS A 294 -11.02 26.04 -11.55
N PHE A 295 -10.61 26.75 -10.50
CA PHE A 295 -10.34 26.16 -9.18
C PHE A 295 -11.35 26.57 -8.10
N ASP A 296 -12.22 27.57 -8.34
CA ASP A 296 -13.24 28.00 -7.37
C ASP A 296 -14.06 26.84 -6.75
N PRO A 297 -14.46 25.79 -7.50
CA PRO A 297 -15.20 24.68 -6.93
C PRO A 297 -14.43 23.85 -5.88
N LEU A 298 -13.11 24.02 -5.79
CA LEU A 298 -12.23 23.23 -4.91
C LEU A 298 -12.04 23.86 -3.52
N ALA A 299 -12.38 25.14 -3.34
CA ALA A 299 -12.06 25.89 -2.12
C ALA A 299 -12.58 25.25 -0.83
N CYS A 300 -13.77 24.63 -0.87
CA CYS A 300 -14.43 23.96 0.25
C CYS A 300 -14.67 22.46 -0.03
N ALA A 301 -13.96 21.89 -1.01
CA ALA A 301 -14.26 20.54 -1.47
C ALA A 301 -13.86 19.44 -0.46
N LEU A 302 -12.93 19.76 0.45
CA LEU A 302 -12.45 18.88 1.51
C LEU A 302 -13.23 19.03 2.84
N ASP A 303 -14.05 20.06 3.02
CA ASP A 303 -14.82 20.29 4.25
C ASP A 303 -15.62 19.06 4.72
N PRO A 304 -16.26 18.26 3.83
CA PRO A 304 -16.94 17.04 4.25
C PRO A 304 -16.01 15.99 4.86
N ALA A 305 -14.80 15.83 4.33
CA ALA A 305 -13.79 14.91 4.86
C ALA A 305 -13.19 15.43 6.17
N VAL A 306 -12.94 16.74 6.27
CA VAL A 306 -12.50 17.39 7.52
C VAL A 306 -13.49 17.09 8.65
N ALA A 307 -14.78 17.39 8.43
CA ALA A 307 -15.79 17.17 9.45
C ALA A 307 -16.03 15.69 9.75
N ALA A 308 -15.85 14.80 8.76
CA ALA A 308 -15.95 13.35 8.97
C ALA A 308 -14.80 12.80 9.80
N TRP A 309 -13.58 13.30 9.61
CA TRP A 309 -12.43 12.92 10.44
C TRP A 309 -12.65 13.31 11.90
N ASP A 310 -13.15 14.52 12.18
CA ASP A 310 -13.41 14.95 13.56
C ASP A 310 -14.42 14.01 14.24
N ARG A 311 -15.55 13.72 13.57
CA ARG A 311 -16.58 12.80 14.09
C ARG A 311 -16.06 11.37 14.28
N LEU A 312 -15.23 10.88 13.35
CA LEU A 312 -14.59 9.57 13.44
C LEU A 312 -13.69 9.49 14.69
N MET A 313 -12.85 10.49 14.91
CA MET A 313 -11.93 10.50 16.04
C MET A 313 -12.64 10.69 17.38
N ASP A 314 -13.73 11.47 17.42
CA ASP A 314 -14.57 11.61 18.60
C ASP A 314 -15.30 10.30 18.95
N ASP A 315 -15.90 9.62 17.97
CA ASP A 315 -16.59 8.34 18.20
C ASP A 315 -15.60 7.27 18.70
N LEU A 316 -14.47 7.09 18.01
CA LEU A 316 -13.43 6.15 18.45
C LEU A 316 -12.86 6.53 19.82
N GLY A 317 -12.69 7.82 20.11
CA GLY A 317 -12.24 8.31 21.41
C GLY A 317 -13.18 7.94 22.54
N SER A 318 -14.49 8.03 22.31
CA SER A 318 -15.49 7.66 23.32
C SER A 318 -15.54 6.16 23.65
N ARG A 319 -14.99 5.32 22.76
CA ARG A 319 -15.00 3.85 22.86
C ARG A 319 -13.67 3.26 23.30
N LEU A 320 -12.55 3.88 22.90
CA LEU A 320 -11.21 3.32 23.06
C LEU A 320 -10.44 3.90 24.25
N ILE A 321 -10.87 5.05 24.80
CA ILE A 321 -10.26 5.72 25.96
C ILE A 321 -11.01 5.35 27.25
#